data_AF-A0A9D2K5J6-F1
#
_entry.id   AF-A0A9D2K5J6-F1
#
_cell.length_a   1.000
_cell.length_b   1.000
_cell.length_c   1.000
_cell.angle_alpha   90.00
_cell.angle_beta   90.00
_cell.angle_gamma   90.00
#
_symmetry.space_group_name_H-M   'P 1'
#
loop_
_entity.id
_entity.type
_entity.pdbx_description
1 polymer ?
#
loop_
_entity_poly.entity_id
_entity_poly.type
_entity_poly.pdbx_seq_one_letter_code
_entity_poly.pdbx_strand_id
1 'polypeptide(L)'
;ERTGGREEDSVLKRAGGEERTGGRERDRLPDTTRRQAAIALELRTAELESVRERKRVLRGRGCSVIVFGDSRLEVSLQYGNPWVRPLPASDLVSLLRPFRGVLQTVCILCPEKADDRLREQFFRAGAVRITSPDHMSLGYRGEPHDGEMSMRRYVKRVSVEIP
;
A
#
# COMPACT_ATOMS: atom_id res chain seq x y z
N GLU A 1 -37.07 -21.47 67.71
CA GLU A 1 -37.54 -21.93 66.38
C GLU A 1 -36.35 -21.94 65.43
N ARG A 2 -36.05 -23.13 64.89
CA ARG A 2 -34.95 -23.42 63.95
C ARG A 2 -35.60 -24.04 62.71
N THR A 3 -34.98 -23.82 61.54
CA THR A 3 -34.94 -24.69 60.33
C THR A 3 -36.30 -24.97 59.65
N GLY A 4 -36.50 -24.88 58.34
CA GLY A 4 -35.67 -25.28 57.20
C GLY A 4 -36.44 -26.36 56.40
N GLY A 5 -36.37 -26.31 55.05
CA GLY A 5 -36.78 -27.40 54.13
C GLY A 5 -38.22 -27.31 53.59
N ARG A 6 -38.41 -27.18 52.26
CA ARG A 6 -38.51 -28.27 51.23
C ARG A 6 -39.89 -28.93 51.24
N GLU A 7 -40.60 -29.22 50.15
CA GLU A 7 -40.22 -29.76 48.84
C GLU A 7 -41.45 -29.72 47.90
N GLU A 8 -41.18 -29.60 46.59
CA GLU A 8 -41.84 -30.33 45.48
C GLU A 8 -43.32 -30.00 45.14
N ASP A 9 -43.79 -30.02 43.89
CA ASP A 9 -43.37 -30.86 42.77
C ASP A 9 -43.90 -30.36 41.41
N SER A 10 -43.18 -30.77 40.35
CA SER A 10 -43.54 -31.05 38.93
C SER A 10 -44.71 -30.30 38.22
N VAL A 11 -44.64 -29.92 36.94
CA VAL A 11 -44.65 -30.82 35.78
C VAL A 11 -44.21 -30.11 34.48
N LEU A 12 -43.23 -30.73 33.82
CA LEU A 12 -42.91 -30.82 32.39
C LEU A 12 -43.60 -29.89 31.36
N LYS A 13 -42.77 -29.19 30.57
CA LYS A 13 -42.89 -29.18 29.10
C LYS A 13 -41.51 -29.34 28.45
N ARG A 14 -41.47 -30.26 27.50
CA ARG A 14 -40.30 -30.80 26.80
C ARG A 14 -39.82 -29.90 25.67
N ALA A 15 -38.52 -30.05 25.40
CA ALA A 15 -37.87 -30.11 24.08
C ALA A 15 -37.96 -28.88 23.16
N GLY A 16 -36.79 -28.32 22.85
CA GLY A 16 -36.62 -27.50 21.66
C GLY A 16 -35.37 -26.63 21.69
N GLY A 17 -34.29 -27.14 21.11
CA GLY A 17 -33.19 -26.32 20.61
C GLY A 17 -32.10 -25.99 21.63
N GLU A 18 -31.08 -26.85 21.70
CA GLU A 18 -29.73 -26.34 21.82
C GLU A 18 -29.52 -25.35 20.67
N GLU A 19 -29.68 -24.06 20.94
CA GLU A 19 -29.13 -23.03 20.10
C GLU A 19 -27.62 -23.23 20.10
N ARG A 20 -27.16 -23.96 19.07
CA ARG A 20 -25.79 -23.92 18.58
C ARG A 20 -25.50 -22.50 18.11
N THR A 21 -25.36 -21.56 19.04
CA THR A 21 -24.63 -20.31 18.84
C THR A 21 -23.13 -20.52 19.01
N GLY A 22 -22.62 -21.73 18.72
CA GLY A 22 -21.22 -22.02 18.44
C GLY A 22 -20.83 -21.70 16.98
N GLY A 23 -21.46 -20.68 16.38
CA GLY A 23 -21.27 -20.28 14.99
C GLY A 23 -20.05 -19.39 14.81
N ARG A 24 -18.86 -20.00 14.75
CA ARG A 24 -17.61 -19.39 14.24
C ARG A 24 -17.30 -17.98 14.76
N GLU A 25 -17.07 -17.85 16.06
CA GLU A 25 -16.10 -16.87 16.56
C GLU A 25 -14.66 -17.38 16.32
N ARG A 26 -14.41 -17.91 15.11
CA ARG A 26 -13.05 -18.23 14.69
C ARG A 26 -12.46 -16.93 14.14
N ASP A 27 -11.77 -16.26 15.05
CA ASP A 27 -10.42 -15.79 14.75
C ASP A 27 -10.35 -14.56 13.83
N ARG A 28 -11.06 -13.48 14.19
CA ARG A 28 -10.81 -12.15 13.62
C ARG A 28 -9.63 -11.49 14.32
N LEU A 29 -8.43 -12.07 14.14
CA LEU A 29 -7.19 -11.32 14.31
C LEU A 29 -7.35 -9.96 13.59
N PRO A 30 -7.00 -8.83 14.24
CA PRO A 30 -7.10 -7.52 13.62
C PRO A 30 -6.41 -7.52 12.25
N ASP A 31 -6.99 -6.85 11.26
CA ASP A 31 -6.45 -6.81 9.89
C ASP A 31 -5.00 -6.31 9.86
N THR A 32 -4.64 -5.43 10.79
CA THR A 32 -3.26 -4.98 11.00
C THR A 32 -2.34 -6.14 11.37
N THR A 33 -2.72 -6.96 12.35
CA THR A 33 -1.94 -8.14 12.78
C THR A 33 -1.78 -9.16 11.66
N ARG A 34 -2.85 -9.42 10.90
CA ARG A 34 -2.80 -10.33 9.75
C ARG A 34 -1.84 -9.84 8.67
N ARG A 35 -1.90 -8.54 8.33
CA ARG A 35 -0.97 -7.93 7.36
C ARG A 35 0.47 -7.97 7.86
N GLN A 36 0.70 -7.68 9.14
CA GLN A 36 2.04 -7.76 9.73
C GLN A 36 2.59 -9.20 9.70
N ALA A 37 1.76 -10.20 9.98
CA ALA A 37 2.16 -11.60 9.88
C ALA A 37 2.49 -12.00 8.42
N ALA A 38 1.68 -11.57 7.46
CA ALA A 38 1.93 -11.81 6.04
C ALA A 38 3.24 -11.16 5.57
N ILE A 39 3.48 -9.88 5.92
CA ILE A 39 4.73 -9.19 5.63
C ILE A 39 5.92 -9.91 6.27
N ALA A 40 5.79 -10.34 7.53
CA ALA A 40 6.87 -11.04 8.22
C ALA A 40 7.25 -12.36 7.50
N LEU A 41 6.25 -13.10 7.00
CA LEU A 41 6.45 -14.30 6.22
C LEU A 41 7.15 -13.98 4.88
N GLU A 42 6.67 -12.99 4.14
CA GLU A 42 7.27 -12.58 2.87
C GLU A 42 8.72 -12.10 3.02
N LEU A 43 9.01 -11.33 4.06
CA LEU A 43 10.38 -10.92 4.37
C LEU A 43 11.27 -12.12 4.68
N ARG A 44 10.74 -13.13 5.39
CA ARG A 44 11.50 -14.34 5.69
C ARG A 44 11.78 -15.15 4.42
N THR A 45 10.79 -15.29 3.54
CA THR A 45 10.96 -15.91 2.22
C THR A 45 12.01 -15.15 1.42
N ALA A 46 11.95 -13.82 1.39
CA ALA A 46 12.92 -12.99 0.67
C ALA A 46 14.36 -13.14 1.19
N GLU A 47 14.55 -13.35 2.50
CA GLU A 47 15.87 -13.66 3.06
C GLU A 47 16.41 -15.01 2.59
N LEU A 48 15.55 -16.05 2.60
CA LEU A 48 15.94 -17.40 2.17
C LEU A 48 16.28 -17.44 0.67
N GLU A 49 15.56 -16.66 -0.13
CA GLU A 49 15.78 -16.56 -1.57
C GLU A 49 16.88 -15.56 -1.98
N SER A 50 17.53 -14.90 -1.01
CA SER A 50 18.50 -13.82 -1.25
C SER A 50 19.61 -14.22 -2.24
N VAL A 51 20.15 -15.42 -2.09
CA VAL A 51 21.23 -15.95 -2.94
C VAL A 51 20.75 -16.26 -4.35
N ARG A 52 19.55 -16.84 -4.49
CA ARG A 52 18.99 -17.26 -5.79
C ARG A 52 18.62 -16.05 -6.64
N GLU A 53 17.94 -15.08 -6.05
CA GLU A 53 17.36 -13.92 -6.76
C GLU A 53 18.30 -12.69 -6.76
N ARG A 54 19.55 -12.83 -6.30
CA ARG A 54 20.50 -11.72 -6.10
C ARG A 54 19.86 -10.52 -5.41
N LYS A 55 19.10 -10.78 -4.33
CA LYS A 55 18.42 -9.76 -3.53
C LYS A 55 18.98 -9.70 -2.13
N ARG A 56 18.98 -8.52 -1.51
CA ARG A 56 19.45 -8.30 -0.14
C ARG A 56 18.37 -7.62 0.68
N VAL A 57 18.01 -8.20 1.82
CA VAL A 57 17.06 -7.63 2.77
C VAL A 57 17.83 -6.86 3.84
N LEU A 58 17.51 -5.58 4.00
CA LEU A 58 18.02 -4.71 5.05
C LEU A 58 16.89 -4.45 6.06
N ARG A 59 17.07 -4.83 7.32
CA ARG A 59 16.07 -4.64 8.36
C ARG A 59 16.33 -3.36 9.16
N GLY A 60 15.26 -2.64 9.46
CA GLY A 60 15.24 -1.52 10.38
C GLY A 60 14.24 -1.73 11.52
N ARG A 61 14.01 -0.69 12.31
CA ARG A 61 13.02 -0.72 13.40
C ARG A 61 11.61 -0.61 12.83
N GLY A 62 10.94 -1.76 12.67
CA GLY A 62 9.57 -1.82 12.14
C GLY A 62 9.45 -1.55 10.63
N CYS A 63 10.57 -1.57 9.91
CA CYS A 63 10.63 -1.37 8.47
C CYS A 63 11.70 -2.27 7.86
N SER A 64 11.66 -2.42 6.54
CA SER A 64 12.71 -3.13 5.81
C SER A 64 12.92 -2.52 4.43
N VAL A 65 14.07 -2.77 3.83
CA VAL A 65 14.35 -2.39 2.44
C VAL A 65 14.86 -3.62 1.72
N ILE A 66 14.27 -3.95 0.59
CA ILE A 66 14.76 -5.05 -0.26
C ILE A 66 15.46 -4.46 -1.47
N VAL A 67 16.74 -4.77 -1.62
CA VAL A 67 17.56 -4.34 -2.75
C VAL A 67 17.63 -5.50 -3.75
N PHE A 68 17.26 -5.26 -5.01
CA PHE A 68 17.37 -6.25 -6.08
C PHE A 68 18.51 -5.91 -7.03
N GLY A 69 19.07 -6.94 -7.67
CA GLY A 69 20.09 -6.78 -8.72
C GLY A 69 19.52 -6.56 -10.12
N ASP A 70 18.20 -6.57 -10.30
CA ASP A 70 17.52 -6.40 -11.59
C ASP A 70 16.75 -5.08 -11.68
N SER A 71 16.29 -4.72 -12.88
CA SER A 71 15.51 -3.50 -13.15
C SER A 71 14.01 -3.74 -13.30
N ARG A 72 13.46 -4.86 -12.80
CA ARG A 72 12.03 -5.17 -12.95
C ARG A 72 11.18 -4.28 -12.06
N LEU A 73 10.12 -3.70 -12.59
CA LEU A 73 9.20 -2.86 -11.83
C LEU A 73 8.01 -3.68 -11.34
N GLU A 74 7.87 -3.76 -10.02
CA GLU A 74 6.89 -4.57 -9.32
C GLU A 74 6.41 -3.81 -8.06
N VAL A 75 5.23 -4.17 -7.57
CA VAL A 75 4.66 -3.56 -6.35
C VAL A 75 5.41 -4.09 -5.13
N SER A 76 5.85 -3.20 -4.25
CA SER A 76 6.52 -3.57 -3.01
C SER A 76 5.54 -4.17 -1.98
N LEU A 77 6.06 -4.69 -0.87
CA LEU A 77 5.26 -5.24 0.23
C LEU A 77 4.45 -4.17 1.00
N GLN A 78 4.65 -2.88 0.68
CA GLN A 78 4.01 -1.73 1.32
C GLN A 78 4.33 -1.64 2.84
N TYR A 79 3.66 -0.76 3.58
CA TYR A 79 3.75 -0.64 5.05
C TYR A 79 5.18 -0.54 5.60
N GLY A 80 6.02 0.32 5.00
CA GLY A 80 7.41 0.50 5.45
C GLY A 80 8.38 -0.55 4.90
N ASN A 81 8.02 -1.26 3.84
CA ASN A 81 8.86 -2.26 3.17
C ASN A 81 9.13 -1.89 1.68
N PRO A 82 9.76 -0.74 1.39
CA PRO A 82 10.07 -0.33 0.02
C PRO A 82 11.16 -1.20 -0.63
N TRP A 83 11.19 -1.16 -1.96
CA TRP A 83 12.19 -1.86 -2.77
C TRP A 83 13.12 -0.88 -3.46
N VAL A 84 14.39 -1.27 -3.59
CA VAL A 84 15.41 -0.51 -4.32
C VAL A 84 15.87 -1.36 -5.49
N ARG A 85 15.78 -0.80 -6.69
CA ARG A 85 16.14 -1.50 -7.93
C ARG A 85 17.00 -0.58 -8.81
N PRO A 86 18.05 -1.10 -9.46
CA PRO A 86 18.79 -0.35 -10.46
C PRO A 86 17.88 0.02 -11.64
N LEU A 87 18.00 1.25 -12.13
CA LEU A 87 17.31 1.70 -13.35
C LEU A 87 18.29 2.55 -14.18
N PRO A 88 18.86 2.00 -15.28
CA PRO A 88 19.73 2.75 -16.17
C PRO A 88 19.00 3.96 -16.77
N ALA A 89 19.65 5.13 -16.80
CA ALA A 89 19.06 6.36 -17.35
C ALA A 89 18.75 6.27 -18.86
N SER A 90 19.43 5.40 -19.60
CA SER A 90 19.13 5.11 -21.01
C SER A 90 17.78 4.42 -21.19
N ASP A 91 17.39 3.59 -20.22
CA ASP A 91 16.25 2.68 -20.32
C ASP A 91 15.05 3.19 -19.52
N LEU A 92 15.24 4.24 -18.71
CA LEU A 92 14.27 4.85 -17.80
C LEU A 92 12.90 5.04 -18.48
N VAL A 93 12.88 5.70 -19.63
CA VAL A 93 11.63 6.01 -20.33
C VAL A 93 10.97 4.74 -20.85
N SER A 94 11.74 3.82 -21.43
CA SER A 94 11.22 2.56 -21.99
C SER A 94 10.65 1.64 -20.91
N LEU A 95 11.31 1.58 -19.74
CA LEU A 95 10.90 0.73 -18.62
C LEU A 95 9.74 1.30 -17.81
N LEU A 96 9.66 2.64 -17.67
CA LEU A 96 8.61 3.28 -16.87
C LEU A 96 7.33 3.60 -17.66
N ARG A 97 7.40 3.78 -18.99
CA ARG A 97 6.22 4.09 -19.82
C ARG A 97 5.03 3.13 -19.64
N PRO A 98 5.22 1.80 -19.55
CA PRO A 98 4.11 0.87 -19.30
C PRO A 98 3.37 1.17 -18.00
N PHE A 99 4.02 1.81 -17.04
CA PHE A 99 3.50 2.15 -15.72
C PHE A 99 3.00 3.61 -15.61
N ARG A 100 2.87 4.34 -16.72
CA ARG A 100 2.40 5.75 -16.72
C ARG A 100 1.08 5.99 -15.99
N GLY A 101 0.22 4.97 -15.87
CA GLY A 101 -1.05 5.06 -15.14
C GLY A 101 -0.91 4.96 -13.62
N VAL A 102 0.24 4.49 -13.13
CA VAL A 102 0.52 4.31 -11.69
C VAL A 102 1.72 5.14 -11.20
N LEU A 103 2.48 5.75 -12.12
CA LEU A 103 3.65 6.58 -11.81
C LEU A 103 3.22 8.02 -11.43
N GLN A 104 2.76 8.20 -10.19
CA GLN A 104 2.23 9.49 -9.74
C GLN A 104 3.31 10.46 -9.27
N THR A 105 4.03 10.10 -8.21
CA THR A 105 4.96 11.00 -7.52
C THR A 105 6.39 10.45 -7.61
N VAL A 106 7.32 11.29 -8.03
CA VAL A 106 8.76 10.99 -8.09
C VAL A 106 9.54 12.04 -7.31
N CYS A 107 10.62 11.61 -6.67
CA CYS A 107 11.64 12.48 -6.12
C CYS A 107 12.98 12.14 -6.78
N ILE A 108 13.76 13.16 -7.12
CA ILE A 108 15.09 13.01 -7.71
C ILE A 108 16.11 13.50 -6.70
N LEU A 109 17.04 12.63 -6.34
CA LEU A 109 18.16 12.94 -5.46
C LEU A 109 19.45 12.87 -6.28
N CYS A 110 19.81 13.98 -6.91
CA CYS A 110 21.04 14.09 -7.69
C CYS A 110 21.65 15.50 -7.55
N PRO A 111 22.94 15.68 -7.92
CA PRO A 111 23.53 17.01 -8.06
C PRO A 111 22.76 17.86 -9.09
N GLU A 112 22.67 19.18 -8.87
CA GLU A 112 21.82 20.10 -9.66
C GLU A 112 21.93 19.93 -11.18
N LYS A 113 23.14 19.73 -11.70
CA LYS A 113 23.40 19.61 -13.14
C LYS A 113 22.77 18.36 -13.79
N ALA A 114 22.50 17.31 -13.03
CA ALA A 114 21.88 16.09 -13.54
C ALA A 114 20.34 16.13 -13.47
N ASP A 115 19.78 17.09 -12.73
CA ASP A 115 18.39 17.10 -12.32
C ASP A 115 17.45 17.40 -13.49
N ASP A 116 17.72 18.45 -14.29
CA ASP A 116 16.81 18.88 -15.36
C ASP A 116 16.60 17.82 -16.45
N ARG A 117 17.67 17.15 -16.89
CA ARG A 117 17.57 16.06 -17.88
C ARG A 117 16.77 14.88 -17.34
N LEU A 118 16.99 14.50 -16.07
CA LEU A 118 16.25 13.41 -15.44
C LEU A 118 14.77 13.78 -15.26
N ARG A 119 14.47 15.01 -14.83
CA ARG A 119 13.10 15.52 -14.71
C ARG A 119 12.34 15.39 -16.02
N GLU A 120 12.94 15.84 -17.13
CA GLU A 120 12.33 15.71 -18.45
C GLU A 120 12.06 14.24 -18.81
N GLN A 121 13.03 13.35 -18.56
CA GLN A 121 12.87 11.92 -18.81
C GLN A 121 11.74 11.30 -17.97
N PHE A 122 11.60 11.67 -16.70
CA PHE A 122 10.51 11.19 -15.84
C PHE A 122 9.14 11.69 -16.30
N PHE A 123 9.02 12.98 -16.68
CA PHE A 123 7.78 13.49 -17.26
C PHE A 123 7.43 12.77 -18.57
N ARG A 124 8.41 12.53 -19.44
CA ARG A 124 8.23 11.75 -20.68
C ARG A 124 7.88 10.29 -20.43
N ALA A 125 8.27 9.73 -19.29
CA ALA A 125 7.88 8.40 -18.86
C ALA A 125 6.44 8.35 -18.31
N GLY A 126 5.87 9.49 -17.92
CA GLY A 126 4.51 9.61 -17.42
C GLY A 126 4.40 9.96 -15.94
N ALA A 127 5.48 10.43 -15.30
CA ALA A 127 5.40 10.97 -13.94
C ALA A 127 4.48 12.19 -13.91
N VAL A 128 3.54 12.22 -12.97
CA VAL A 128 2.58 13.34 -12.82
C VAL A 128 3.17 14.48 -11.99
N ARG A 129 4.00 14.14 -11.00
CA ARG A 129 4.52 15.08 -10.01
C ARG A 129 5.98 14.74 -9.69
N ILE A 130 6.83 15.76 -9.72
CA ILE A 130 8.21 15.69 -9.21
C ILE A 130 8.32 16.65 -8.02
N THR A 131 8.83 16.17 -6.89
CA THR A 131 8.89 16.94 -5.64
C THR A 131 10.14 16.58 -4.81
N SER A 132 10.44 17.37 -3.79
CA SER A 132 11.50 17.08 -2.81
C SER A 132 11.13 15.87 -1.93
N PRO A 133 12.12 15.17 -1.33
CA PRO A 133 11.89 13.97 -0.53
C PRO A 133 10.97 14.23 0.67
N ASP A 134 11.08 15.42 1.28
CA ASP A 134 10.29 15.82 2.45
C ASP A 134 8.81 16.06 2.12
N HIS A 135 8.50 16.35 0.85
CA HIS A 135 7.17 16.73 0.40
C HIS A 135 6.46 15.62 -0.39
N MET A 136 7.06 14.43 -0.54
CA MET A 136 6.42 13.33 -1.29
C MET A 136 5.03 12.97 -0.75
N SER A 137 4.87 12.98 0.58
CA SER A 137 3.61 12.68 1.27
C SER A 137 2.73 13.90 1.54
N LEU A 138 3.23 15.11 1.25
CA LEU A 138 2.49 16.35 1.43
C LEU A 138 1.75 16.68 0.13
N GLY A 139 0.51 17.15 0.26
CA GLY A 139 -0.27 17.66 -0.86
C GLY A 139 -0.79 19.06 -0.59
N TYR A 140 -1.29 19.74 -1.62
CA TYR A 140 -1.90 21.06 -1.51
C TYR A 140 -3.36 21.06 -1.98
N ARG A 141 -4.13 22.08 -1.57
CA ARG A 141 -5.54 22.18 -1.97
C ARG A 141 -5.65 22.37 -3.48
N GLY A 142 -6.39 21.47 -4.12
CA GLY A 142 -6.58 21.51 -5.58
C GLY A 142 -5.40 20.94 -6.37
N GLU A 143 -4.50 20.19 -5.73
CA GLU A 143 -3.45 19.46 -6.44
C GLU A 143 -4.05 18.50 -7.49
N PRO A 144 -3.48 18.44 -8.71
CA PRO A 144 -3.87 17.44 -9.68
C PRO A 144 -3.64 16.03 -9.13
N HIS A 145 -4.66 15.20 -9.23
CA HIS A 145 -4.54 13.77 -8.97
C HIS A 145 -4.61 13.04 -10.30
N ASP A 146 -3.71 12.07 -10.52
CA ASP A 146 -3.63 11.31 -11.78
C ASP A 146 -3.47 12.18 -13.05
N GLY A 147 -2.87 13.38 -12.90
CA GLY A 147 -2.69 14.34 -13.98
C GLY A 147 -3.93 15.19 -14.29
N GLU A 148 -4.99 15.08 -13.49
CA GLU A 148 -6.24 15.81 -13.68
C GLU A 148 -6.61 16.67 -12.48
N MET A 149 -7.16 17.85 -12.77
CA MET A 149 -7.79 18.71 -11.76
C MET A 149 -9.20 18.18 -11.49
N SER A 150 -9.40 17.45 -10.38
CA SER A 150 -10.68 16.79 -10.05
C SER A 150 -11.89 17.72 -10.12
N MET A 151 -11.76 18.98 -9.71
CA MET A 151 -12.84 19.97 -9.77
C MET A 151 -13.37 20.20 -11.20
N ARG A 152 -12.54 20.01 -12.24
CA ARG A 152 -12.99 20.12 -13.64
C ARG A 152 -14.06 19.09 -14.00
N ARG A 153 -14.15 17.96 -13.28
CA ARG A 153 -15.18 16.94 -13.48
C ARG A 153 -16.55 17.35 -12.89
N TYR A 154 -16.59 18.36 -12.02
CA TYR A 154 -17.80 18.80 -11.30
C TYR A 154 -18.34 20.16 -11.76
N VAL A 155 -17.65 20.86 -12.66
CA VAL A 155 -18.05 22.19 -13.15
C VAL A 155 -18.47 22.13 -14.61
N LYS A 156 -19.52 22.87 -14.98
CA LYS A 156 -19.92 23.06 -16.38
C LYS A 156 -18.97 24.06 -17.04
N ARG A 157 -18.28 23.63 -18.11
CA ARG A 157 -17.49 24.55 -18.96
C ARG A 157 -18.44 25.25 -19.93
N VAL A 158 -18.46 26.58 -19.93
CA VAL A 158 -19.25 27.41 -20.84
C VAL A 158 -18.28 28.23 -21.69
N SER A 159 -18.49 28.25 -23.00
CA SER A 159 -17.75 29.07 -23.96
C SER A 159 -18.74 29.98 -24.67
N VAL A 160 -18.39 31.25 -24.82
CA VAL A 160 -19.21 32.27 -25.50
C VAL A 160 -18.28 33.00 -26.47
N GLU A 161 -18.67 33.04 -27.73
CA GLU A 161 -18.09 33.95 -28.71
C GLU A 161 -18.88 35.27 -28.65
N ILE A 162 -18.17 36.37 -28.40
CA ILE A 162 -18.77 37.71 -28.31
C ILE A 162 -18.45 38.43 -29.62
N PRO A 163 -19.44 39.07 -30.28
CA PRO A 163 -19.25 39.85 -31.51
C PRO A 163 -18.27 41.02 -31.37
#